data_AF-A0A8S9DK74-F1
#
_entry.id   AF-A0A8S9DK74-F1
#
_cell.length_a   1.000
_cell.length_b   1.000
_cell.length_c   1.000
_cell.angle_alpha   90.00
_cell.angle_beta   90.00
_cell.angle_gamma   90.00
#
_symmetry.space_group_name_H-M   'P 1'
#
loop_
_entity.id
_entity.type
_entity.pdbx_description
1 polymer ?
#
loop_
_entity_poly.entity_id
_entity_poly.type
_entity_poly.pdbx_seq_one_letter_code
_entity_poly.pdbx_strand_id
1 'polypeptide(L)'
;MTDKSIICAYCVALNPAGTNRCIACGAPIDISLTPPLRVTTVEKPSNPSLDPSPVSQQLKEGLTAVGAGLGALGIWSVLFRTGAEALAIAFSAFLIGFTAGSASQALLGLGGGILVGLAVGLVVKRSWLTLISAPFGTLLGLAATYFVFLLSPSPLWSPLLATAGGVLFALLGAHRRVAGGVMNWYERVRPILGMTGGFIFAVLGYGLGSLLK
;
A
#
# COMPACT_ATOMS: atom_id res chain seq x y z
N MET A 1 -1.62 -33.29 -1.89
CA MET A 1 -1.61 -32.45 -0.67
C MET A 1 -2.16 -31.10 -1.07
N THR A 2 -3.41 -30.80 -0.73
CA THR A 2 -3.98 -29.46 -0.93
C THR A 2 -3.40 -28.54 0.13
N ASP A 3 -2.44 -27.70 -0.26
CA ASP A 3 -1.97 -26.61 0.59
C ASP A 3 -3.17 -25.76 1.00
N LYS A 4 -3.59 -25.85 2.26
CA LYS A 4 -4.60 -24.96 2.80
C LYS A 4 -4.05 -23.54 2.68
N SER A 5 -4.77 -22.65 2.02
CA SER A 5 -4.43 -21.23 1.94
C SER A 5 -5.32 -20.42 2.88
N ILE A 6 -4.75 -19.45 3.59
CA ILE A 6 -5.45 -18.52 4.49
C ILE A 6 -5.47 -17.14 3.84
N ILE A 7 -6.64 -16.48 3.83
CA ILE A 7 -6.80 -15.12 3.31
C ILE A 7 -6.48 -14.13 4.43
N CYS A 8 -5.63 -13.15 4.16
CA CYS A 8 -5.32 -12.10 5.12
C CYS A 8 -6.51 -11.15 5.30
N ALA A 9 -6.99 -10.99 6.55
CA ALA A 9 -8.07 -10.05 6.89
C ALA A 9 -7.77 -8.58 6.54
N TYR A 10 -6.50 -8.20 6.45
CA TYR A 10 -6.09 -6.80 6.23
C TYR A 10 -5.93 -6.43 4.76
N CYS A 11 -5.37 -7.32 3.94
CA CYS A 11 -5.06 -7.02 2.54
C CYS A 11 -5.61 -8.04 1.54
N VAL A 12 -6.36 -9.04 2.02
CA VAL A 12 -7.02 -10.07 1.22
C VAL A 12 -6.06 -10.95 0.40
N ALA A 13 -4.75 -10.86 0.67
CA ALA A 13 -3.76 -11.73 0.04
C ALA A 13 -3.91 -13.18 0.52
N LEU A 14 -3.72 -14.11 -0.40
CA LEU A 14 -3.62 -15.54 -0.11
C LEU A 14 -2.24 -15.85 0.48
N ASN A 15 -2.24 -16.55 1.60
CA ASN A 15 -1.04 -16.95 2.33
C ASN A 15 -1.08 -18.47 2.54
N PRO A 16 0.07 -19.16 2.59
CA PRO A 16 0.11 -20.58 2.95
C PRO A 16 -0.35 -20.78 4.40
N ALA A 17 -1.05 -21.88 4.68
CA ALA A 17 -1.46 -22.22 6.04
C ALA A 17 -0.23 -22.38 6.95
N GLY A 18 -0.28 -21.78 8.14
CA GLY A 18 0.81 -21.83 9.12
C GLY A 18 1.71 -20.60 9.15
N THR A 19 1.50 -19.58 8.30
CA THR A 19 2.19 -18.30 8.43
C THR A 19 1.55 -17.43 9.51
N ASN A 20 2.35 -16.95 10.47
CA ASN A 20 1.90 -16.03 11.53
C ASN A 20 1.75 -14.57 11.04
N ARG A 21 2.25 -14.26 9.85
CA ARG A 21 2.17 -12.93 9.23
C ARG A 21 1.83 -13.06 7.77
N CYS A 22 1.05 -12.10 7.28
CA CYS A 22 0.73 -11.98 5.88
C CYS A 22 1.98 -11.61 5.10
N ILE A 23 2.26 -12.39 4.08
CA ILE A 23 3.41 -12.23 3.20
C ILE A 23 3.29 -10.96 2.34
N ALA A 24 2.06 -10.50 2.07
CA ALA A 24 1.81 -9.34 1.23
C ALA A 24 1.81 -8.01 2.01
N CYS A 25 1.25 -7.97 3.24
CA CYS A 25 1.13 -6.73 4.01
C CYS A 25 1.83 -6.75 5.38
N GLY A 26 2.46 -7.86 5.75
CA GLY A 26 3.15 -8.04 7.03
C GLY A 26 2.24 -8.10 8.26
N ALA A 27 0.92 -8.00 8.09
CA ALA A 27 -0.03 -7.99 9.20
C ALA A 27 -0.09 -9.37 9.87
N PRO A 28 -0.29 -9.44 11.20
CA PRO A 28 -0.46 -10.73 11.88
C PRO A 28 -1.65 -11.50 11.29
N ILE A 29 -1.47 -12.80 11.11
CA ILE A 29 -2.57 -13.70 10.74
C ILE A 29 -2.98 -14.40 12.03
N ASP A 30 -4.18 -14.09 12.51
CA ASP A 30 -4.78 -14.83 13.60
C ASP A 30 -5.19 -16.20 13.06
N ILE A 31 -4.36 -17.20 13.36
CA ILE A 31 -4.70 -18.58 13.12
C ILE A 31 -5.81 -18.88 14.13
N SER A 32 -7.06 -18.93 13.66
CA SER A 32 -8.14 -19.49 14.47
C SER A 32 -7.81 -20.96 14.70
N LEU A 33 -7.15 -21.24 15.82
CA LEU A 33 -7.03 -22.57 16.39
C LEU A 33 -8.45 -23.00 16.70
N THR A 34 -9.15 -23.60 15.73
CA THR A 34 -10.34 -24.38 16.03
C THR A 34 -9.92 -25.39 17.09
N PRO A 35 -10.44 -25.31 18.33
CA PRO A 35 -10.11 -26.29 19.35
C PRO A 35 -10.48 -27.67 18.81
N PRO A 36 -9.69 -28.72 19.10
CA PRO A 36 -9.98 -30.06 18.59
C PRO A 36 -11.38 -30.45 19.05
N LEU A 37 -12.29 -30.61 18.09
CA LEU A 37 -13.62 -31.15 18.32
C LEU A 37 -13.44 -32.58 18.85
N ARG A 38 -13.56 -32.76 20.17
CA ARG A 38 -13.70 -34.08 20.79
C ARG A 38 -15.09 -34.59 20.41
N VAL A 39 -15.14 -35.44 19.39
CA VAL A 39 -16.33 -36.24 19.10
C VAL A 39 -16.41 -37.31 20.18
N THR A 40 -17.18 -37.08 21.23
CA THR A 40 -17.69 -38.16 22.06
C THR A 40 -18.74 -38.89 21.25
N THR A 41 -18.38 -40.03 20.66
CA THR A 41 -19.34 -40.95 20.07
C THR A 41 -20.24 -41.49 21.18
N VAL A 42 -21.44 -40.92 21.30
CA VAL A 42 -22.51 -41.51 22.11
C VAL A 42 -23.13 -42.62 21.28
N GLU A 43 -23.05 -43.85 21.78
CA GLU A 43 -23.68 -45.02 21.21
C GLU A 43 -25.20 -44.77 21.13
N LYS A 44 -25.76 -44.88 19.93
CA LYS A 44 -27.12 -44.48 19.58
C LYS A 44 -28.13 -45.56 20.02
N PRO A 45 -29.09 -45.30 20.94
CA PRO A 45 -30.34 -46.04 20.94
C PRO A 45 -31.23 -45.48 19.81
N SER A 46 -32.03 -46.36 19.23
CA SER A 46 -32.97 -46.10 18.15
C SER A 46 -33.92 -44.91 18.42
N ASN A 47 -33.99 -44.01 17.44
CA ASN A 47 -34.93 -42.89 17.18
C ASN A 47 -36.17 -42.72 18.09
N PRO A 48 -36.54 -41.47 18.40
CA PRO A 48 -37.36 -40.72 17.44
C PRO A 48 -36.98 -39.24 17.24
N SER A 49 -37.25 -38.78 16.01
CA SER A 49 -37.50 -37.39 15.56
C SER A 49 -37.05 -36.25 16.47
N LEU A 50 -35.89 -35.66 16.15
CA LEU A 50 -35.45 -34.38 16.73
C LEU A 50 -35.10 -33.43 15.60
N ASP A 51 -35.73 -32.25 15.66
CA ASP A 51 -35.55 -31.10 14.78
C ASP A 51 -34.07 -30.80 14.47
N PRO A 52 -33.75 -30.29 13.26
CA PRO A 52 -32.41 -29.85 12.94
C PRO A 52 -31.99 -28.75 13.93
N SER A 53 -30.97 -29.04 14.74
CA SER A 53 -30.55 -28.19 15.85
C SER A 53 -30.25 -26.74 15.41
N PRO A 54 -30.68 -25.71 16.18
CA PRO A 54 -30.49 -24.28 15.87
C PRO A 54 -29.02 -23.83 15.88
N VAL A 55 -28.12 -24.66 16.41
CA VAL A 55 -26.68 -24.38 16.54
C VAL A 55 -26.01 -24.21 15.17
N SER A 56 -26.48 -24.93 14.14
CA SER A 56 -25.94 -24.81 12.77
C SER A 56 -26.30 -23.46 12.11
N GLN A 57 -27.46 -22.89 12.45
CA GLN A 57 -27.90 -21.59 11.96
C GLN A 57 -27.14 -20.46 12.66
N GLN A 58 -26.95 -20.52 13.98
CA GLN A 58 -26.12 -19.53 14.69
C GLN A 58 -24.65 -19.53 14.25
N LEU A 59 -24.05 -20.70 13.97
CA LEU A 59 -22.70 -20.75 13.41
C LEU A 59 -22.64 -20.18 12.00
N LYS A 60 -23.67 -20.43 11.17
CA LYS A 60 -23.74 -19.93 9.80
C LYS A 60 -23.93 -18.42 9.78
N GLU A 61 -24.81 -17.90 10.62
CA GLU A 61 -25.04 -16.47 10.82
C GLU A 61 -23.80 -15.77 11.39
N GLY A 62 -23.13 -16.39 12.36
CA GLY A 62 -21.86 -15.92 12.89
C GLY A 62 -20.75 -15.89 11.83
N LEU A 63 -20.61 -16.93 11.01
CA LEU A 63 -19.64 -16.95 9.90
C LEU A 63 -19.99 -15.94 8.82
N THR A 64 -21.27 -15.72 8.51
CA THR A 64 -21.67 -14.69 7.54
C THR A 64 -21.50 -13.27 8.08
N ALA A 65 -21.73 -13.04 9.38
CA ALA A 65 -21.51 -11.76 10.02
C ALA A 65 -20.01 -11.44 10.13
N VAL A 66 -19.18 -12.44 10.48
CA VAL A 66 -17.72 -12.33 10.47
C VAL A 66 -17.19 -12.18 9.03
N GLY A 67 -17.74 -12.92 8.07
CA GLY A 67 -17.40 -12.80 6.64
C GLY A 67 -17.76 -11.44 6.05
N ALA A 68 -18.91 -10.87 6.42
CA ALA A 68 -19.32 -9.52 6.05
C ALA A 68 -18.47 -8.46 6.74
N GLY A 69 -18.12 -8.64 8.02
CA GLY A 69 -17.22 -7.76 8.76
C GLY A 69 -15.80 -7.74 8.19
N LEU A 70 -15.26 -8.90 7.80
CA LEU A 70 -13.96 -9.02 7.14
C LEU A 70 -13.99 -8.45 5.71
N GLY A 71 -15.10 -8.61 4.98
CA GLY A 71 -15.30 -8.00 3.67
C GLY A 71 -15.35 -6.47 3.73
N ALA A 72 -16.05 -5.91 4.71
CA ALA A 72 -16.12 -4.46 4.92
C ALA A 72 -14.74 -3.88 5.32
N LEU A 73 -14.01 -4.54 6.22
CA LEU A 73 -12.66 -4.11 6.61
C LEU A 73 -11.66 -4.14 5.44
N GLY A 74 -11.82 -5.09 4.51
CA GLY A 74 -10.98 -5.18 3.31
C GLY A 74 -11.17 -4.01 2.33
N ILE A 75 -12.38 -3.49 2.18
CA ILE A 75 -12.65 -2.34 1.28
C ILE A 75 -12.03 -1.05 1.86
N TRP A 76 -12.20 -0.83 3.16
CA TRP A 76 -11.62 0.33 3.84
C TRP A 76 -10.09 0.33 3.78
N SER A 77 -9.44 -0.82 3.95
CA SER A 77 -7.98 -0.90 3.91
C SER A 77 -7.41 -0.56 2.53
N VAL A 78 -8.07 -0.99 1.45
CA VAL A 78 -7.69 -0.66 0.07
C VAL A 78 -7.88 0.83 -0.20
N LEU A 79 -9.00 1.41 0.26
CA LEU A 79 -9.26 2.84 0.11
C LEU A 79 -8.22 3.69 0.84
N PHE A 80 -7.95 3.41 2.12
CA PHE A 80 -6.94 4.15 2.90
C PHE A 80 -5.54 4.00 2.32
N ARG A 81 -5.21 2.84 1.78
CA ARG A 81 -3.91 2.61 1.15
C ARG A 81 -3.77 3.40 -0.15
N THR A 82 -4.80 3.38 -1.00
CA THR A 82 -4.80 4.10 -2.28
C THR A 82 -4.81 5.62 -2.05
N GLY A 83 -5.58 6.09 -1.06
CA GLY A 83 -5.57 7.48 -0.63
C GLY A 83 -4.20 7.92 -0.09
N ALA A 84 -3.54 7.07 0.72
CA ALA A 84 -2.21 7.37 1.24
C ALA A 84 -1.15 7.49 0.13
N GLU A 85 -1.21 6.61 -0.87
CA GLU A 85 -0.32 6.68 -2.04
C GLU A 85 -0.59 7.92 -2.88
N ALA A 86 -1.87 8.22 -3.16
CA ALA A 86 -2.24 9.40 -3.92
C ALA A 86 -1.77 10.70 -3.24
N LEU A 87 -1.96 10.83 -1.92
CA LEU A 87 -1.50 12.00 -1.15
C LEU A 87 0.02 12.11 -1.12
N ALA A 88 0.73 11.00 -0.92
CA ALA A 88 2.19 10.99 -0.92
C ALA A 88 2.75 11.41 -2.28
N ILE A 89 2.19 10.86 -3.37
CA ILE A 89 2.58 11.20 -4.75
C ILE A 89 2.26 12.66 -5.04
N ALA A 90 1.04 13.11 -4.71
CA ALA A 90 0.63 14.49 -4.95
C ALA A 90 1.57 15.48 -4.27
N PHE A 91 1.85 15.28 -2.98
CA PHE A 91 2.72 16.18 -2.22
C PHE A 91 4.17 16.17 -2.75
N SER A 92 4.77 14.99 -2.91
CA SER A 92 6.16 14.88 -3.36
C SER A 92 6.34 15.36 -4.79
N ALA A 93 5.50 14.92 -5.72
CA ALA A 93 5.61 15.29 -7.13
C ALA A 93 5.33 16.79 -7.34
N PHE A 94 4.39 17.37 -6.60
CA PHE A 94 4.13 18.80 -6.63
C PHE A 94 5.35 19.61 -6.16
N LEU A 95 6.00 19.23 -5.05
CA LEU A 95 7.21 19.92 -4.57
C LEU A 95 8.39 19.81 -5.56
N ILE A 96 8.61 18.62 -6.12
CA ILE A 96 9.62 18.40 -7.15
C ILE A 96 9.34 19.28 -8.37
N GLY A 97 8.08 19.28 -8.85
CA GLY A 97 7.64 20.14 -9.94
C GLY A 97 7.83 21.63 -9.62
N PHE A 98 7.42 22.08 -8.43
CA PHE A 98 7.53 23.47 -7.98
C PHE A 98 8.98 23.96 -8.00
N THR A 99 9.89 23.20 -7.39
CA THR A 99 11.31 23.54 -7.36
C THR A 99 11.98 23.46 -8.73
N ALA A 100 11.52 22.57 -9.60
CA ALA A 100 11.94 22.55 -10.99
C ALA A 100 11.43 23.75 -11.79
N GLY A 101 10.20 24.22 -11.50
CA GLY A 101 9.58 25.40 -12.12
C GLY A 101 10.37 26.67 -11.85
N SER A 102 10.72 26.91 -10.58
CA SER A 102 11.55 28.06 -10.20
C SER A 102 12.97 27.99 -10.79
N ALA A 103 13.50 26.78 -10.99
CA ALA A 103 14.79 26.53 -11.65
C ALA A 103 14.72 26.50 -13.19
N SER A 104 13.53 26.56 -13.80
CA SER A 104 13.29 26.39 -15.24
C SER A 104 13.77 25.05 -15.81
N GLN A 105 13.66 23.97 -15.02
CA GLN A 105 14.13 22.62 -15.34
C GLN A 105 12.97 21.64 -15.52
N ALA A 106 12.13 21.86 -16.55
CA ALA A 106 10.92 21.07 -16.78
C ALA A 106 11.18 19.55 -16.80
N LEU A 107 12.25 19.12 -17.47
CA LEU A 107 12.57 17.70 -17.63
C LEU A 107 12.81 17.01 -16.28
N LEU A 108 13.53 17.67 -15.37
CA LEU A 108 13.83 17.14 -14.04
C LEU A 108 12.59 17.15 -13.14
N GLY A 109 11.76 18.18 -13.23
CA GLY A 109 10.50 18.27 -12.47
C GLY A 109 9.51 17.17 -12.86
N LEU A 110 9.24 17.05 -14.16
CA LEU A 110 8.28 16.08 -14.69
C LEU A 110 8.81 14.65 -14.60
N GLY A 111 10.07 14.44 -14.97
CA GLY A 111 10.73 13.14 -14.83
C GLY A 111 10.80 12.69 -13.38
N GLY A 112 11.12 13.60 -12.46
CA GLY A 112 11.16 13.32 -11.03
C GLY A 112 9.79 12.96 -10.45
N GLY A 113 8.74 13.68 -10.85
CA GLY A 113 7.36 13.36 -10.48
C GLY A 113 6.92 11.97 -10.94
N ILE A 114 7.22 11.60 -12.20
CA ILE A 114 6.95 10.25 -12.73
C ILE A 114 7.73 9.19 -11.94
N LEU A 115 9.01 9.42 -11.67
CA LEU A 115 9.86 8.46 -10.95
C LEU A 115 9.39 8.23 -9.50
N VAL A 116 9.03 9.29 -8.77
CA VAL A 116 8.46 9.16 -7.43
C VAL A 116 7.09 8.46 -7.50
N GLY A 117 6.24 8.84 -8.45
CA GLY A 117 4.95 8.18 -8.69
C GLY A 117 5.07 6.68 -8.94
N LEU A 118 6.03 6.29 -9.79
CA LEU A 118 6.37 4.90 -10.08
C LEU A 118 6.91 4.20 -8.82
N ALA A 119 7.86 4.81 -8.11
CA ALA A 119 8.46 4.23 -6.91
C ALA A 119 7.40 3.96 -5.82
N VAL A 120 6.51 4.93 -5.56
CA VAL A 120 5.41 4.78 -4.60
C VAL A 120 4.40 3.72 -5.08
N GLY A 121 4.02 3.72 -6.36
CA GLY A 121 3.09 2.73 -6.92
C GLY A 121 3.65 1.31 -7.02
N LEU A 122 4.98 1.17 -7.07
CA LEU A 122 5.65 -0.14 -7.09
C LEU A 122 5.86 -0.73 -5.69
N VAL A 123 5.88 0.09 -4.65
CA VAL A 123 6.24 -0.39 -3.32
C VAL A 123 5.01 -0.79 -2.52
N VAL A 124 5.04 -2.01 -1.97
CA VAL A 124 4.03 -2.48 -1.05
C VAL A 124 4.50 -2.22 0.38
N LYS A 125 3.89 -1.21 1.02
CA LYS A 125 4.13 -0.80 2.41
C LYS A 125 2.81 -0.67 3.17
N ARG A 126 2.92 -0.57 4.49
CA ARG A 126 1.80 -0.19 5.36
C ARG A 126 1.36 1.24 5.02
N SER A 127 0.05 1.51 5.02
CA SER A 127 -0.53 2.76 4.50
C SER A 127 0.10 4.01 5.12
N TRP A 128 0.29 4.03 6.43
CA TRP A 128 0.88 5.16 7.15
C TRP A 128 2.37 5.39 6.80
N LEU A 129 3.14 4.33 6.54
CA LEU A 129 4.54 4.45 6.11
C LEU A 129 4.64 5.05 4.71
N THR A 130 3.70 4.68 3.84
CA THR A 130 3.66 5.19 2.45
C THR A 130 3.37 6.69 2.44
N LEU A 131 2.42 7.11 3.28
CA LEU A 131 2.03 8.52 3.44
C LEU A 131 3.20 9.41 3.88
N ILE A 132 4.08 8.92 4.76
CA ILE A 132 5.15 9.73 5.34
C ILE A 132 6.46 9.61 4.56
N SER A 133 6.80 8.42 4.07
CA SER A 133 8.15 8.14 3.55
C SER A 133 8.54 8.99 2.34
N ALA A 134 7.73 9.00 1.27
CA ALA A 134 8.07 9.76 0.07
C ALA A 134 8.10 11.28 0.31
N PRO A 135 7.10 11.90 0.99
CA PRO A 135 7.14 13.30 1.36
C PRO A 135 8.36 13.67 2.19
N PHE A 136 8.66 12.86 3.21
CA PHE A 136 9.78 13.11 4.10
C PHE A 136 11.12 13.02 3.36
N GLY A 137 11.29 12.00 2.50
CA GLY A 137 12.48 11.89 1.65
C GLY A 137 12.63 13.07 0.70
N THR A 138 11.52 13.56 0.14
CA THR A 138 11.53 14.73 -0.76
C THR A 138 11.98 16.00 -0.02
N LEU A 139 11.45 16.22 1.19
CA LEU A 139 11.83 17.35 2.04
C LEU A 139 13.30 17.26 2.48
N LEU A 140 13.78 16.08 2.87
CA LEU A 140 15.19 15.86 3.19
C LEU A 140 16.10 16.09 1.98
N GLY A 141 15.68 15.67 0.79
CA GLY A 141 16.37 15.97 -0.46
C GLY A 141 16.49 17.48 -0.71
N LEU A 142 15.40 18.22 -0.51
CA LEU A 142 15.40 19.68 -0.58
C LEU A 142 16.30 20.32 0.49
N ALA A 143 16.29 19.79 1.71
CA ALA A 143 17.19 20.26 2.78
C ALA A 143 18.67 20.01 2.43
N ALA A 144 18.98 18.85 1.84
CA ALA A 144 20.33 18.51 1.38
C ALA A 144 20.84 19.48 0.31
N THR A 145 19.96 20.08 -0.49
CA THR A 145 20.35 21.09 -1.47
C THR A 145 21.04 22.29 -0.84
N TYR A 146 20.66 22.71 0.37
CA TYR A 146 21.33 23.84 1.04
C TYR A 146 22.80 23.53 1.32
N PHE A 147 23.13 22.28 1.67
CA PHE A 147 24.51 21.86 1.86
C PHE A 147 25.28 21.81 0.54
N VAL A 148 24.67 21.28 -0.52
CA VAL A 148 25.32 21.21 -1.84
C VAL A 148 25.48 22.59 -2.47
N PHE A 149 24.56 23.51 -2.22
CA PHE A 149 24.62 24.88 -2.70
C PHE A 149 25.89 25.60 -2.21
N LEU A 150 26.39 25.27 -1.01
CA LEU A 150 27.66 25.80 -0.49
C LEU A 150 28.87 25.34 -1.31
N LEU A 151 28.80 24.18 -1.97
CA LEU A 151 29.89 23.63 -2.78
C LEU A 151 29.73 24.00 -4.27
N SER A 152 28.51 24.01 -4.78
CA SER A 152 28.20 24.25 -6.19
C SER A 152 26.82 24.91 -6.33
N PRO A 153 26.75 26.22 -6.64
CA PRO A 153 25.50 26.98 -6.72
C PRO A 153 24.79 26.74 -8.06
N SER A 154 24.44 25.48 -8.35
CA SER A 154 23.64 25.13 -9.53
C SER A 154 22.17 24.94 -9.14
N PRO A 155 21.21 25.52 -9.89
CA PRO A 155 19.78 25.38 -9.60
C PRO A 155 19.25 23.97 -9.94
N LEU A 156 20.06 23.13 -10.59
CA LEU A 156 19.74 21.76 -10.95
C LEU A 156 19.67 20.83 -9.73
N TRP A 157 20.41 21.16 -8.66
CA TRP A 157 20.53 20.30 -7.49
C TRP A 157 19.19 20.15 -6.75
N SER A 158 18.35 21.18 -6.72
CA SER A 158 17.09 21.18 -5.96
C SER A 158 16.12 20.10 -6.44
N PRO A 159 15.66 20.10 -7.71
CA PRO A 159 14.75 19.05 -8.17
C PRO A 159 15.41 17.68 -8.21
N LEU A 160 16.73 17.61 -8.44
CA LEU A 160 17.47 16.35 -8.50
C LEU A 160 17.52 15.66 -7.13
N LEU A 161 17.94 16.39 -6.08
CA LEU A 161 18.04 15.85 -4.71
C LEU A 161 16.66 15.61 -4.10
N ALA A 162 15.67 16.46 -4.37
CA ALA A 162 14.29 16.22 -3.99
C ALA A 162 13.76 14.91 -4.58
N THR A 163 14.00 14.68 -5.87
CA THR A 163 13.63 13.43 -6.55
C THR A 163 14.37 12.24 -5.96
N ALA A 164 15.70 12.33 -5.80
CA ALA A 164 16.51 11.26 -5.27
C ALA A 164 16.07 10.87 -3.85
N GLY A 165 15.86 11.86 -2.96
CA GLY A 165 15.38 11.63 -1.61
C GLY A 165 13.98 11.03 -1.58
N GLY A 166 13.06 11.55 -2.40
CA GLY A 166 11.70 11.03 -2.54
C GLY A 166 11.68 9.56 -3.00
N VAL A 167 12.44 9.22 -4.03
CA VAL A 167 12.56 7.84 -4.55
C VAL A 167 13.20 6.91 -3.52
N LEU A 168 14.33 7.31 -2.92
CA LEU A 168 15.04 6.47 -1.95
C LEU A 168 14.15 6.11 -0.76
N PHE A 169 13.46 7.09 -0.17
CA PHE A 169 12.56 6.82 0.95
C PHE A 169 11.27 6.12 0.52
N ALA A 170 10.76 6.38 -0.69
CA ALA A 170 9.65 5.61 -1.25
C ALA A 170 9.99 4.12 -1.36
N LEU A 171 11.24 3.77 -1.66
CA LEU A 171 11.72 2.39 -1.71
C LEU A 171 12.07 1.80 -0.32
N LEU A 172 12.44 2.63 0.65
CA LEU A 172 12.95 2.18 1.94
C LEU A 172 11.89 1.49 2.82
N GLY A 173 12.05 0.20 3.11
CA GLY A 173 11.02 -0.59 3.81
C GLY A 173 10.01 -1.28 2.89
N ALA A 174 10.34 -1.43 1.60
CA ALA A 174 9.60 -2.29 0.70
C ALA A 174 9.71 -3.76 1.13
N HIS A 175 8.57 -4.47 1.14
CA HIS A 175 8.54 -5.92 1.32
C HIS A 175 8.47 -6.64 -0.03
N ARG A 176 9.02 -7.86 -0.09
CA ARG A 176 8.96 -8.71 -1.30
C ARG A 176 7.50 -9.01 -1.63
N ARG A 177 7.10 -8.71 -2.86
CA ARG A 177 5.79 -9.11 -3.39
C ARG A 177 5.78 -10.63 -3.55
N VAL A 178 4.76 -11.28 -3.00
CA VAL A 178 4.48 -12.69 -3.34
C VAL A 178 3.29 -12.70 -4.27
N ALA A 179 3.56 -13.09 -5.51
CA ALA A 179 2.57 -13.24 -6.56
C ALA A 179 1.66 -14.43 -6.22
N GLY A 180 0.38 -14.18 -5.96
CA GLY A 180 -0.55 -15.27 -5.65
C GLY A 180 -1.99 -14.86 -5.31
N GLY A 181 -2.38 -13.59 -5.47
CA GLY A 181 -3.70 -13.10 -5.09
C GLY A 181 -4.66 -12.90 -6.27
N VAL A 182 -5.96 -13.01 -6.00
CA VAL A 182 -7.10 -12.78 -6.94
C VAL A 182 -7.11 -11.35 -7.53
N MET A 183 -6.27 -10.42 -7.04
CA MET A 183 -6.18 -9.02 -7.47
C MET A 183 -5.01 -8.70 -8.43
N ASN A 184 -4.56 -9.68 -9.23
CA ASN A 184 -3.46 -9.52 -10.20
C ASN A 184 -3.64 -8.33 -11.18
N TRP A 185 -4.88 -7.94 -11.51
CA TRP A 185 -5.12 -6.80 -12.40
C TRP A 185 -4.84 -5.45 -11.73
N TYR A 186 -5.38 -5.22 -10.53
CA TYR A 186 -5.19 -3.97 -9.80
C TYR A 186 -3.70 -3.72 -9.53
N GLU A 187 -2.95 -4.77 -9.19
CA GLU A 187 -1.52 -4.69 -8.94
C GLU A 187 -0.69 -4.27 -10.17
N ARG A 188 -1.17 -4.55 -11.39
CA ARG A 188 -0.52 -4.12 -12.64
C ARG A 188 -0.84 -2.67 -13.00
N VAL A 189 -2.06 -2.23 -12.72
CA VAL A 189 -2.51 -0.86 -13.04
C VAL A 189 -1.94 0.17 -12.07
N ARG A 190 -1.68 -0.23 -10.82
CA ARG A 190 -1.18 0.64 -9.77
C ARG A 190 0.08 1.46 -10.09
N PRO A 191 1.18 0.89 -10.61
CA PRO A 191 2.35 1.70 -10.98
C PRO A 191 2.04 2.70 -12.10
N ILE A 192 1.12 2.37 -13.01
CA ILE A 192 0.69 3.27 -14.08
C ILE A 192 -0.10 4.45 -13.47
N LEU A 193 -1.03 4.18 -12.56
CA LEU A 193 -1.74 5.24 -11.83
C LEU A 193 -0.77 6.12 -11.04
N GLY A 194 0.25 5.52 -10.42
CA GLY A 194 1.29 6.25 -9.71
C GLY A 194 2.07 7.19 -10.63
N MET A 195 2.52 6.71 -11.79
CA MET A 195 3.19 7.52 -12.80
C MET A 195 2.32 8.67 -13.31
N THR A 196 1.07 8.37 -13.68
CA THR A 196 0.13 9.38 -14.19
C THR A 196 -0.19 10.44 -13.13
N GLY A 197 -0.45 10.02 -11.89
CA GLY A 197 -0.65 10.95 -10.78
C GLY A 197 0.59 11.80 -10.52
N GLY A 198 1.77 11.19 -10.49
CA GLY A 198 3.04 11.90 -10.31
C GLY A 198 3.30 12.92 -11.41
N PHE A 199 3.02 12.57 -12.66
CA PHE A 199 3.12 13.49 -13.79
C PHE A 199 2.18 14.69 -13.65
N ILE A 200 0.88 14.46 -13.40
CA ILE A 200 -0.12 15.52 -13.30
C ILE A 200 0.24 16.51 -12.20
N PHE A 201 0.57 16.04 -11.00
CA PHE A 201 0.93 16.92 -9.89
C PHE A 201 2.27 17.62 -10.09
N ALA A 202 3.23 16.99 -10.78
CA ALA A 202 4.48 17.66 -11.16
C ALA A 202 4.25 18.77 -12.19
N VAL A 203 3.34 18.60 -13.17
CA VAL A 203 2.95 19.67 -14.11
C VAL A 203 2.34 20.85 -13.35
N LEU A 204 1.43 20.59 -12.41
CA LEU A 204 0.81 21.65 -11.60
C LEU A 204 1.84 22.39 -10.74
N GLY A 205 2.73 21.65 -10.08
CA GLY A 205 3.84 22.23 -9.32
C GLY A 205 4.75 23.08 -10.19
N TYR A 206 5.17 22.54 -11.34
CA TYR A 206 6.03 23.25 -12.29
C TYR A 206 5.40 24.54 -12.79
N GLY A 207 4.12 24.49 -13.19
CA GLY A 207 3.38 25.67 -13.62
C GLY A 207 3.40 26.75 -12.54
N LEU A 208 3.03 26.42 -11.30
CA LEU A 208 3.03 27.38 -10.20
C LEU A 208 4.45 27.92 -9.89
N GLY A 209 5.45 27.05 -9.83
CA GLY A 209 6.83 27.45 -9.57
C GLY A 209 7.43 28.33 -10.66
N SER A 210 7.01 28.13 -11.92
CA SER A 210 7.43 28.97 -13.04
C SER A 210 6.76 30.35 -13.04
N LEU A 211 5.53 30.45 -12.53
CA LEU A 211 4.78 31.71 -12.45
C LEU A 211 5.25 32.61 -11.29
N LEU A 212 5.78 32.01 -10.22
CA LEU A 212 6.24 32.71 -9.01
C LEU A 212 7.74 33.04 -9.03
N LYS A 213 8.43 32.73 -10.13
CA LYS A 213 9.84 33.03 -10.33
C LYS A 213 10.06 34.52 -10.62
#